data_AF-A0A7K4FRT4-F1
#
_entry.id   AF-A0A7K4FRT4-F1
#
_cell.length_a   1.000
_cell.length_b   1.000
_cell.length_c   1.000
_cell.angle_alpha   90.00
_cell.angle_beta   90.00
_cell.angle_gamma   90.00
#
_symmetry.space_group_name_H-M   'P 1'
#
loop_
_entity.id
_entity.type
_entity.pdbx_description
1 polymer ?
#
loop_
_entity_poly.entity_id
_entity_poly.type
_entity_poly.pdbx_seq_one_letter_code
_entity_poly.pdbx_strand_id
1 'polypeptide(L)' 'MTLGKETENGLKFLFKANAEDYLTLSFLADKLEAMGKKEEAKILREKARVEFGHARGIFEKLLANTDVNSVLS' A
#
# COMPACT_ATOMS: atom_id res chain seq x y z
N MET A 1 22.90 5.13 -4.95
CA MET A 1 22.53 6.55 -4.73
C MET A 1 21.72 6.60 -3.47
N THR A 2 22.01 7.52 -2.55
CA THR A 2 21.18 7.75 -1.36
C THR A 2 20.04 8.70 -1.75
N LEU A 3 18.80 8.41 -1.33
CA LEU A 3 17.68 9.32 -1.53
C LEU A 3 17.93 10.65 -0.79
N GLY A 4 17.54 11.76 -1.41
CA GLY A 4 17.43 13.04 -0.69
C GLY A 4 16.31 12.97 0.34
N LYS A 5 16.47 13.68 1.47
CA LYS A 5 15.53 13.67 2.60
C LYS A 5 14.08 14.01 2.20
N GLU A 6 13.90 14.96 1.28
CA GLU A 6 12.59 15.33 0.75
C GLU A 6 11.96 14.22 -0.08
N THR A 7 12.75 13.57 -0.94
CA THR A 7 12.31 12.41 -1.74
C THR A 7 11.92 11.23 -0.84
N GLU A 8 12.73 10.95 0.18
CA GLU A 8 12.43 9.89 1.15
C GLU A 8 11.13 10.14 1.91
N ASN A 9 10.91 11.38 2.39
CA ASN A 9 9.67 11.77 3.04
C ASN A 9 8.46 11.67 2.10
N GLY A 10 8.62 12.10 0.85
CA GLY A 10 7.59 11.96 -0.18
C GLY A 10 7.22 10.51 -0.44
N LEU A 11 8.21 9.61 -0.57
CA LEU A 11 7.97 8.17 -0.74
C LEU A 11 7.31 7.57 0.50
N LYS A 12 7.72 7.94 1.72
CA LYS A 12 7.05 7.49 2.96
C LYS A 12 5.59 7.95 3.03
N PHE A 13 5.29 9.17 2.59
CA PHE A 13 3.93 9.68 2.51
C PHE A 13 3.09 8.87 1.51
N LEU A 14 3.60 8.68 0.28
CA LEU A 14 2.92 7.91 -0.75
C LEU A 14 2.70 6.46 -0.31
N PHE A 15 3.71 5.82 0.29
CA PHE A 15 3.58 4.47 0.83
C PHE A 15 2.40 4.36 1.81
N LYS A 16 2.33 5.29 2.78
CA LYS A 16 1.25 5.31 3.77
C LYS A 16 -0.12 5.52 3.13
N ALA A 17 -0.24 6.46 2.20
CA ALA A 17 -1.50 6.73 1.50
C ALA A 17 -2.00 5.49 0.74
N ASN A 18 -1.15 4.84 -0.04
CA ASN A 18 -1.53 3.65 -0.81
C ASN A 18 -1.85 2.44 0.11
N ALA A 19 -1.15 2.31 1.24
CA ALA A 19 -1.45 1.27 2.22
C ALA A 19 -2.81 1.51 2.92
N GLU A 20 -3.13 2.77 3.23
CA GLU A 20 -4.42 3.17 3.80
C GLU A 20 -5.57 2.92 2.81
N ASP A 21 -5.40 3.27 1.54
CA ASP A 21 -6.37 3.02 0.48
C ASP A 21 -6.60 1.51 0.29
N TYR A 22 -5.53 0.71 0.26
CA TYR A 22 -5.62 -0.75 0.20
C TYR A 22 -6.48 -1.33 1.32
N LEU A 23 -6.20 -0.95 2.58
CA LEU A 23 -6.94 -1.45 3.74
C LEU A 23 -8.40 -1.00 3.69
N THR A 24 -8.64 0.27 3.37
CA THR A 24 -10.00 0.84 3.29
C THR A 24 -10.85 0.10 2.26
N LEU A 25 -10.31 -0.08 1.04
CA LEU A 25 -10.99 -0.80 -0.03
C LEU A 25 -11.23 -2.27 0.32
N SER A 26 -10.26 -2.92 0.97
CA SER A 26 -10.38 -4.32 1.40
C SER A 26 -11.49 -4.48 2.44
N PHE A 27 -11.51 -3.64 3.47
CA PHE A 27 -12.54 -3.69 4.51
C PHE A 27 -13.94 -3.38 3.95
N LEU A 28 -14.05 -2.43 3.03
CA LEU A 28 -15.32 -2.14 2.37
C LEU A 28 -15.79 -3.31 1.49
N ALA A 29 -14.87 -3.96 0.77
CA ALA A 29 -15.19 -5.14 -0.02
C ALA A 29 -15.74 -6.29 0.85
N ASP A 30 -15.12 -6.53 2.01
CA ASP A 30 -15.57 -7.57 2.94
C ASP A 30 -16.97 -7.27 3.49
N LYS A 31 -17.26 -5.99 3.79
CA LYS A 31 -18.61 -5.57 4.17
C LYS A 31 -19.63 -5.78 3.05
N LEU A 32 -19.30 -5.42 1.81
CA LEU A 32 -20.18 -5.61 0.67
C LEU A 32 -20.47 -7.09 0.41
N GLU A 33 -19.46 -7.95 0.50
CA GLU A 33 -19.66 -9.39 0.35
C GLU A 33 -20.57 -9.96 1.44
N ALA A 34 -20.38 -9.56 2.71
CA ALA A 34 -21.25 -9.95 3.81
C ALA A 34 -22.72 -9.47 3.63
N MET A 35 -22.93 -8.39 2.87
CA MET A 35 -24.25 -7.89 2.49
C MET A 35 -24.82 -8.55 1.22
N GLY A 36 -24.12 -9.53 0.63
CA GLY A 36 -24.53 -10.22 -0.60
C GLY A 36 -24.20 -9.46 -1.90
N LYS A 37 -23.50 -8.31 -1.81
CA LYS A 37 -23.10 -7.47 -2.95
C LYS A 37 -21.77 -7.94 -3.55
N LYS A 38 -21.77 -9.14 -4.13
CA LYS A 38 -20.55 -9.86 -4.53
C LYS A 38 -19.79 -9.19 -5.68
N GLU A 39 -20.49 -8.62 -6.66
CA GLU A 39 -19.85 -7.97 -7.81
C GLU A 39 -19.16 -6.67 -7.40
N GLU A 40 -19.80 -5.86 -6.57
CA GLU A 40 -19.19 -4.63 -6.03
C GLU A 40 -18.00 -4.95 -5.13
N ALA A 41 -18.11 -5.99 -4.29
CA ALA A 41 -16.99 -6.48 -3.49
C ALA A 41 -15.80 -6.91 -4.37
N LYS A 42 -16.06 -7.63 -5.47
CA LYS A 42 -15.02 -8.04 -6.42
C LYS A 42 -14.32 -6.83 -7.05
N ILE A 43 -15.08 -5.83 -7.51
CA ILE A 43 -14.52 -4.59 -8.09
C ILE A 43 -13.63 -3.88 -7.07
N LEU A 44 -14.06 -3.76 -5.82
CA LEU A 44 -13.22 -3.12 -4.79
C LEU A 44 -11.96 -3.91 -4.48
N ARG A 45 -12.00 -5.25 -4.48
CA ARG A 45 -10.81 -6.09 -4.31
C ARG A 45 -9.81 -5.91 -5.45
N GLU A 46 -10.27 -5.76 -6.68
CA GLU A 46 -9.41 -5.48 -7.83
C GLU A 46 -8.70 -4.12 -7.66
N LYS A 47 -9.43 -3.08 -7.23
CA LYS A 47 -8.83 -1.78 -6.91
C LYS A 47 -7.85 -1.86 -5.75
N ALA A 48 -8.21 -2.54 -4.66
CA ALA A 48 -7.34 -2.73 -3.51
C ALA A 48 -6.00 -3.36 -3.93
N ARG A 49 -6.01 -4.37 -4.81
CA ARG A 49 -4.78 -5.00 -5.32
C ARG A 49 -3.88 -4.04 -6.08
N VAL A 50 -4.43 -3.06 -6.79
CA VAL A 50 -3.65 -2.02 -7.47
C VAL A 50 -2.92 -1.17 -6.45
N GLU A 51 -3.62 -0.67 -5.42
CA GLU A 51 -2.99 0.16 -4.37
C GLU A 51 -1.97 -0.62 -3.54
N PHE A 52 -2.21 -1.92 -3.30
CA PHE A 52 -1.21 -2.81 -2.72
C PHE A 52 0.06 -2.89 -3.60
N GLY A 53 -0.12 -3.00 -4.93
CA GLY A 53 1.00 -2.97 -5.88
C GLY A 53 1.80 -1.67 -5.81
N HIS A 54 1.11 -0.53 -5.74
CA HIS A 54 1.76 0.78 -5.58
C HIS A 54 2.53 0.87 -4.26
N ALA A 55 1.89 0.52 -3.14
CA ALA A 55 2.52 0.53 -1.81
C ALA A 55 3.76 -0.37 -1.78
N ARG A 56 3.67 -1.58 -2.33
CA ARG A 56 4.79 -2.51 -2.41
C ARG A 56 5.95 -1.97 -3.24
N GLY A 57 5.68 -1.42 -4.42
CA GLY A 57 6.74 -0.84 -5.26
C GLY A 57 7.45 0.35 -4.61
N ILE A 58 6.72 1.16 -3.82
CA ILE A 58 7.30 2.25 -3.05
C ILE A 58 8.14 1.72 -1.89
N PHE A 59 7.63 0.71 -1.18
CA PHE A 59 8.37 0.05 -0.09
C PHE A 59 9.69 -0.53 -0.57
N GLU A 60 9.71 -1.22 -1.71
CA GLU A 60 10.93 -1.79 -2.30
C GLU A 60 11.96 -0.70 -2.61
N LYS A 61 11.54 0.48 -3.10
CA LYS A 61 12.41 1.64 -3.32
C LYS A 61 12.97 2.21 -2.02
N LEU A 62 12.14 2.31 -0.97
CA LEU A 62 12.58 2.77 0.35
C LEU A 62 13.60 1.79 0.97
N LEU A 63 13.33 0.49 0.88
CA LEU A 63 14.20 -0.56 1.41
C LEU A 63 15.55 -0.60 0.69
N ALA A 64 15.57 -0.45 -0.64
CA ALA A 64 16.81 -0.39 -1.41
C ALA A 64 17.74 0.79 -1.02
N ASN A 65 17.21 1.78 -0.29
CA ASN A 65 17.93 2.95 0.20
C ASN A 65 18.13 2.94 1.73
N THR A 66 17.78 1.85 2.39
CA THR A 66 17.90 1.67 3.85
C THR A 66 18.82 0.49 4.14
N ASP A 67 19.64 0.56 5.19
CA ASP A 67 20.36 -0.62 5.67
C ASP A 67 19.37 -1.58 6.34
N VAL A 68 19.06 -2.70 5.69
CA VAL A 68 18.09 -3.69 6.18
C VAL A 68 18.46 -4.24 7.55
N ASN A 69 19.76 -4.35 7.86
CA ASN A 69 20.20 -4.84 9.15
C ASN A 69 19.82 -3.90 10.30
N SER A 70 19.70 -2.60 10.02
CA SER A 70 19.25 -1.60 11.00
C SER A 70 17.75 -1.65 11.30
N VAL A 71 16.95 -2.32 10.45
CA VAL A 71 15.50 -2.45 10.61
C VAL A 71 15.13 -3.74 11.33
N LEU A 72 15.98 -4.77 11.26
CA LEU A 72 15.74 -6.10 11.83
C LEU A 72 16.34 -6.27 13.24
N SER A 73 17.16 -5.34 13.71
CA SER A 73 17.78 -5.30 15.04
C SER A 73 16.89 -4.61 16.07
#